data_AF-A0A969S2I1-F1
#
_entry.id   AF-A0A969S2I1-F1
#
_cell.length_a   1.000
_cell.length_b   1.000
_cell.length_c   1.000
_cell.angle_alpha   90.00
_cell.angle_beta   90.00
_cell.angle_gamma   90.00
#
_symmetry.space_group_name_H-M   'P 1'
#
loop_
_entity.id
_entity.type
_entity.pdbx_description
1 polymer ?
#
loop_
_entity_poly.entity_id
_entity_poly.type
_entity_poly.pdbx_seq_one_letter_code
_entity_poly.pdbx_strand_id
1 'polypeptide(L)'
;MILQALVEYYDRKAADPDLALAPGGFEWKEIPFILELDANGMLVQIVDTREFQAKKLIAKRFLVPQAVKKTSGVAANLFWDTAEYVLGFDLKGKPERANAQRAAFIERITSPESIQQDDGVRAVLAFLNNPESVKSIEANFTECYKKLLEINPVMSFRMAGEVNLVCQRTDVDAGLKGDGSVVEPDGFCLVRGEVDNIERLHTSIKGVWGAQSSGANIVSFNLDAFNSFGKAQGTNAPVGKQAAFAYSTALNHLLGRDSRQRIQVGDASTVFWSRDVCALETDLLALFGESPKDDPDQGSQAVANLYASVKNGVYAADSSDNRFYVLGLAPNAARISVRFFHQGTVNEIASNIKLHFDDLEIERASFDKPHLSIFRLLTSIAAQGKADNIPPTLSGDFARAILAATPYPATLLQAALRRLRAEHDINYPRAALLKAVINRQTRFQPSNDKELTVSLDLTNNNAGYRLGRLFAALERAQERANPGLNATIRDRFYGVSIQHAG
;
A
#
# COMPACT_ATOMS: atom_id res chain seq x y z
N MET A 1 -13.39 -4.03 13.24
CA MET A 1 -13.68 -3.44 11.92
C MET A 1 -12.51 -3.56 10.94
N ILE A 2 -11.41 -2.77 11.05
CA ILE A 2 -10.29 -2.84 10.07
C ILE A 2 -9.57 -4.20 10.09
N LEU A 3 -9.09 -4.63 11.24
CA LEU A 3 -8.35 -5.89 11.36
C LEU A 3 -9.22 -7.10 10.97
N GLN A 4 -10.51 -7.08 11.33
CA GLN A 4 -11.48 -8.08 10.92
C GLN A 4 -11.63 -8.14 9.40
N ALA A 5 -11.82 -7.01 8.73
CA ALA A 5 -11.92 -6.96 7.27
C ALA A 5 -10.64 -7.43 6.55
N LEU A 6 -9.47 -7.23 7.16
CA LEU A 6 -8.20 -7.76 6.65
C LEU A 6 -8.05 -9.28 6.90
N VAL A 7 -8.57 -9.80 8.02
CA VAL A 7 -8.64 -11.24 8.28
C VAL A 7 -9.60 -11.89 7.28
N GLU A 8 -10.79 -11.33 7.06
CA GLU A 8 -11.75 -11.80 6.04
C GLU A 8 -11.11 -11.83 4.64
N TYR A 9 -10.35 -10.78 4.28
CA TYR A 9 -9.62 -10.76 3.01
C TYR A 9 -8.55 -11.87 2.91
N TYR A 10 -7.81 -12.10 4.00
CA TYR A 10 -6.83 -13.19 4.07
C TYR A 10 -7.52 -14.55 3.88
N ASP A 11 -8.58 -14.81 4.64
CA ASP A 11 -9.31 -16.07 4.63
C ASP A 11 -9.92 -16.33 3.22
N ARG A 12 -10.48 -15.29 2.57
CA ARG A 12 -10.92 -15.38 1.16
C ARG A 12 -9.79 -15.79 0.23
N LYS A 13 -8.64 -15.10 0.29
CA LYS A 13 -7.52 -15.38 -0.61
C LYS A 13 -6.92 -16.76 -0.35
N ALA A 14 -6.87 -17.19 0.90
CA ALA A 14 -6.36 -18.51 1.28
C ALA A 14 -7.27 -19.66 0.78
N ALA A 15 -8.57 -19.40 0.59
CA ALA A 15 -9.52 -20.38 0.05
C ALA A 15 -9.35 -20.64 -1.46
N ASP A 16 -8.69 -19.74 -2.18
CA ASP A 16 -8.43 -19.85 -3.62
C ASP A 16 -6.95 -20.20 -3.86
N PRO A 17 -6.62 -21.43 -4.31
CA PRO A 17 -5.23 -21.85 -4.55
C PRO A 17 -4.45 -20.95 -5.51
N ASP A 18 -5.11 -20.32 -6.49
CA ASP A 18 -4.47 -19.47 -7.49
C ASP A 18 -4.17 -18.06 -6.96
N LEU A 19 -4.87 -17.65 -5.89
CA LEU A 19 -4.72 -16.35 -5.23
C LEU A 19 -4.14 -16.45 -3.82
N ALA A 20 -3.70 -17.65 -3.43
CA ALA A 20 -3.31 -17.98 -2.07
C ALA A 20 -2.17 -17.09 -1.56
N LEU A 21 -2.45 -16.40 -0.44
CA LEU A 21 -1.41 -15.73 0.33
C LEU A 21 -0.55 -16.77 1.05
N ALA A 22 0.57 -16.32 1.63
CA ALA A 22 1.42 -17.22 2.42
C ALA A 22 0.58 -17.92 3.51
N PRO A 23 0.66 -19.27 3.63
CA PRO A 23 -0.04 -20.01 4.67
C PRO A 23 0.48 -19.65 6.06
N GLY A 24 -0.32 -19.95 7.07
CA GLY A 24 0.02 -19.73 8.49
C GLY A 24 1.43 -20.18 8.83
N GLY A 25 2.22 -19.28 9.43
CA GLY A 25 3.61 -19.55 9.81
C GLY A 25 4.65 -19.35 8.70
N PHE A 26 4.25 -18.93 7.50
CA PHE A 26 5.15 -18.65 6.38
C PHE A 26 5.04 -17.20 5.87
N GLU A 27 6.05 -16.73 5.15
CA GLU A 27 6.01 -15.48 4.39
C GLU A 27 6.69 -15.62 3.03
N TRP A 28 6.27 -14.80 2.06
CA TRP A 28 6.93 -14.68 0.77
C TRP A 28 8.11 -13.70 0.85
N LYS A 29 9.33 -14.22 0.80
CA LYS A 29 10.56 -13.45 1.02
C LYS A 29 11.46 -13.46 -0.22
N GLU A 30 12.01 -12.30 -0.56
CA GLU A 30 13.09 -12.17 -1.55
C GLU A 30 14.38 -12.82 -1.01
N ILE A 31 14.89 -13.83 -1.72
CA ILE A 31 16.12 -14.58 -1.35
C ILE A 31 17.17 -14.40 -2.46
N PRO A 32 18.05 -13.39 -2.36
CA PRO A 32 19.08 -13.12 -3.36
C PRO A 32 19.99 -14.30 -3.73
N PHE A 33 20.38 -15.12 -2.75
CA PHE A 33 21.29 -16.24 -2.99
C PHE A 33 20.78 -17.52 -2.35
N ILE A 34 20.94 -18.64 -3.06
CA ILE A 34 20.62 -19.98 -2.56
C ILE A 34 21.90 -20.81 -2.54
N LEU A 35 22.16 -21.46 -1.40
CA LEU A 35 23.22 -22.45 -1.25
C LEU A 35 22.66 -23.82 -1.66
N GLU A 36 23.18 -24.36 -2.77
CA GLU A 36 22.77 -25.67 -3.28
C GLU A 36 23.72 -26.75 -2.75
N LEU A 37 23.15 -27.72 -2.02
CA LEU A 37 23.90 -28.73 -1.27
C LEU A 37 23.67 -30.13 -1.85
N ASP A 38 24.69 -30.96 -1.83
CA ASP A 38 24.53 -32.39 -2.08
C ASP A 38 23.98 -33.13 -0.84
N ALA A 39 23.73 -34.44 -0.98
CA ALA A 39 23.22 -35.29 0.11
C ALA A 39 24.15 -35.37 1.35
N ASN A 40 25.43 -35.00 1.22
CA ASN A 40 26.39 -34.99 2.31
C ASN A 40 26.54 -33.60 2.95
N GLY A 41 25.79 -32.60 2.47
CA GLY A 41 25.92 -31.20 2.92
C GLY A 41 27.13 -30.49 2.34
N MET A 42 27.73 -30.98 1.25
CA MET A 42 28.77 -30.27 0.52
C MET A 42 28.15 -29.25 -0.42
N LEU A 43 28.73 -28.06 -0.47
CA LEU A 43 28.26 -26.99 -1.35
C LEU A 43 28.59 -27.32 -2.81
N VAL A 44 27.56 -27.44 -3.63
CA VAL A 44 27.68 -27.67 -5.07
C VAL A 44 27.81 -26.34 -5.81
N GLN A 45 26.95 -25.37 -5.50
CA GLN A 45 26.97 -24.04 -6.11
C GLN A 45 26.23 -23.00 -5.25
N ILE A 46 26.47 -21.73 -5.58
CA ILE A 46 25.71 -20.59 -5.05
C ILE A 46 24.91 -19.98 -6.19
N VAL A 47 23.59 -20.06 -6.10
CA VAL A 47 22.68 -19.58 -7.14
C VAL A 47 22.26 -18.15 -6.84
N ASP A 48 22.61 -17.21 -7.73
CA ASP A 48 22.10 -15.83 -7.70
C ASP A 48 20.70 -15.80 -8.32
N THR A 49 19.69 -15.45 -7.53
CA THR A 49 18.30 -15.40 -7.99
C THR A 49 17.89 -14.00 -8.47
N ARG A 50 18.80 -13.03 -8.42
CA ARG A 50 18.50 -11.64 -8.75
C ARG A 50 18.42 -11.43 -10.25
N GLU A 51 17.41 -10.68 -10.66
CA GLU A 51 17.20 -10.29 -12.04
C GLU A 51 17.20 -8.76 -12.16
N PHE A 52 17.73 -8.25 -13.27
CA PHE A 52 17.70 -6.81 -13.55
C PHE A 52 16.30 -6.40 -13.99
N GLN A 53 15.63 -5.62 -13.14
CA GLN A 53 14.31 -5.07 -13.42
C GLN A 53 14.27 -3.58 -13.07
N ALA A 54 13.86 -2.74 -14.02
CA ALA A 54 13.72 -1.29 -13.83
C ALA A 54 14.94 -0.63 -13.15
N LYS A 55 16.16 -0.93 -13.65
CA LYS A 55 17.45 -0.40 -13.16
C LYS A 55 17.85 -0.85 -11.73
N LYS A 56 17.20 -1.86 -11.17
CA LYS A 56 17.59 -2.48 -9.88
C LYS A 56 17.67 -4.00 -10.02
N LEU A 57 18.55 -4.61 -9.24
CA LEU A 57 18.58 -6.06 -9.05
C LEU A 57 17.49 -6.44 -8.05
N ILE A 58 16.54 -7.27 -8.46
CA ILE A 58 15.43 -7.76 -7.61
C ILE A 58 15.57 -9.28 -7.50
N ALA A 59 15.58 -9.80 -6.27
CA ALA A 59 15.67 -11.24 -6.03
C ALA A 59 14.32 -11.94 -6.25
N LYS A 60 14.35 -13.21 -6.62
CA LYS A 60 13.14 -14.05 -6.65
C LYS A 60 12.57 -14.22 -5.24
N ARG A 61 11.24 -14.35 -5.19
CA ARG A 61 10.50 -14.58 -3.95
C ARG A 61 10.30 -16.06 -3.74
N PHE A 62 10.52 -16.52 -2.52
CA PHE A 62 10.32 -17.89 -2.08
C PHE A 62 9.43 -17.92 -0.86
N LEU A 63 8.69 -19.01 -0.70
CA LEU A 63 7.90 -19.24 0.50
C LEU A 63 8.84 -19.77 1.59
N VAL A 64 8.93 -19.07 2.71
CA VAL A 64 9.85 -19.42 3.81
C VAL A 64 9.14 -19.30 5.16
N PRO A 65 9.62 -19.97 6.21
CA PRO A 65 9.09 -19.79 7.56
C PRO A 65 9.11 -18.31 7.98
N GLN A 66 8.07 -17.87 8.69
CA GLN A 66 7.88 -16.45 9.03
C GLN A 66 9.07 -15.90 9.83
N ALA A 67 9.48 -14.67 9.50
CA ALA A 67 10.58 -14.00 10.18
C ALA A 67 10.29 -13.79 11.67
N VAL A 68 11.30 -14.04 12.50
CA VAL A 68 11.25 -13.68 13.91
C VAL A 68 11.51 -12.17 14.05
N LYS A 69 10.72 -11.50 14.88
CA LYS A 69 10.92 -10.07 15.16
C LYS A 69 12.19 -9.88 16.00
N LYS A 70 13.26 -9.45 15.35
CA LYS A 70 14.56 -9.19 16.00
C LYS A 70 14.46 -7.91 16.84
N THR A 71 14.63 -8.02 18.17
CA THR A 71 14.90 -6.87 19.06
C THR A 71 16.41 -6.59 19.07
N SER A 72 16.95 -5.80 20.03
CA SER A 72 18.39 -5.56 20.15
C SER A 72 19.23 -6.85 20.35
N GLY A 73 18.60 -7.97 20.71
CA GLY A 73 19.22 -9.28 20.88
C GLY A 73 19.58 -10.01 19.57
N VAL A 74 20.09 -11.23 19.71
CA VAL A 74 20.32 -12.17 18.60
C VAL A 74 19.09 -13.05 18.47
N ALA A 75 18.49 -13.09 17.28
CA ALA A 75 17.36 -13.93 16.97
C ALA A 75 17.45 -14.36 15.50
N ALA A 76 17.43 -15.67 15.27
CA ALA A 76 17.61 -16.27 13.96
C ALA A 76 16.26 -16.66 13.35
N ASN A 77 16.16 -16.48 12.04
CA ASN A 77 15.09 -17.03 11.23
C ASN A 77 15.35 -18.52 10.93
N LEU A 78 14.31 -19.28 10.61
CA LEU A 78 14.41 -20.72 10.38
C LEU A 78 14.67 -21.01 8.88
N PHE A 79 15.80 -21.66 8.56
CA PHE A 79 16.27 -22.02 7.19
C PHE A 79 16.60 -20.86 6.24
N TRP A 80 16.52 -19.60 6.68
CA TRP A 80 16.94 -18.46 5.88
C TRP A 80 17.38 -17.33 6.79
N ASP A 81 18.44 -16.58 6.47
CA ASP A 81 18.81 -15.35 7.18
C ASP A 81 19.88 -14.60 6.37
N THR A 82 20.43 -13.49 6.90
CA THR A 82 21.55 -12.79 6.26
C THR A 82 22.83 -13.63 6.27
N ALA A 83 23.79 -13.34 5.38
CA ALA A 83 25.09 -14.00 5.35
C ALA A 83 25.83 -13.98 6.71
N GLU A 84 25.68 -12.93 7.51
CA GLU A 84 26.17 -12.90 8.92
C GLU A 84 25.65 -14.07 9.76
N TYR A 85 24.36 -14.39 9.69
CA TYR A 85 23.75 -15.49 10.44
C TYR A 85 24.05 -16.85 9.80
N VAL A 86 23.98 -16.95 8.47
CA VAL A 86 24.13 -18.23 7.76
C VAL A 86 25.59 -18.70 7.73
N LEU A 87 26.52 -17.80 7.43
CA LEU A 87 27.94 -18.12 7.22
C LEU A 87 28.82 -17.70 8.40
N GLY A 88 28.32 -16.85 9.31
CA GLY A 88 29.10 -16.34 10.44
C GLY A 88 30.11 -15.26 10.04
N PHE A 89 29.85 -14.52 8.94
CA PHE A 89 30.73 -13.44 8.51
C PHE A 89 30.71 -12.27 9.48
N ASP A 90 31.90 -11.78 9.84
CA ASP A 90 32.03 -10.51 10.54
C ASP A 90 32.10 -9.34 9.54
N LEU A 91 30.94 -8.74 9.27
CA LEU A 91 30.84 -7.60 8.34
C LEU A 91 30.85 -6.24 9.05
N LYS A 92 30.87 -6.23 10.38
CA LYS A 92 30.70 -5.02 11.21
C LYS A 92 31.80 -4.83 12.24
N GLY A 93 32.88 -5.62 12.18
CA GLY A 93 33.98 -5.61 13.14
C GLY A 93 33.55 -6.07 14.53
N LYS A 94 32.60 -7.00 14.61
CA LYS A 94 32.04 -7.58 15.85
C LYS A 94 32.00 -9.11 15.74
N PRO A 95 33.17 -9.78 15.78
CA PRO A 95 33.26 -11.21 15.48
C PRO A 95 32.51 -12.08 16.48
N GLU A 96 32.50 -11.70 17.77
CA GLU A 96 31.72 -12.39 18.80
C GLU A 96 30.21 -12.40 18.49
N ARG A 97 29.70 -11.29 17.94
CA ARG A 97 28.29 -11.18 17.57
C ARG A 97 27.99 -12.07 16.35
N ALA A 98 28.85 -12.09 15.34
CA ALA A 98 28.69 -12.94 14.17
C ALA A 98 28.67 -14.44 14.57
N ASN A 99 29.55 -14.84 15.48
CA ASN A 99 29.56 -16.20 16.04
C ASN A 99 28.26 -16.53 16.79
N ALA A 100 27.78 -15.61 17.63
CA ALA A 100 26.50 -15.78 18.34
C ALA A 100 25.30 -15.87 17.37
N GLN A 101 25.32 -15.08 16.29
CA GLN A 101 24.30 -15.13 15.24
C GLN A 101 24.27 -16.48 14.53
N ARG A 102 25.45 -17.00 14.14
CA ARG A 102 25.57 -18.33 13.52
C ARG A 102 25.15 -19.45 14.46
N ALA A 103 25.57 -19.40 15.72
CA ALA A 103 25.16 -20.38 16.72
C ALA A 103 23.63 -20.40 16.89
N ALA A 104 23.00 -19.23 17.02
CA ALA A 104 21.54 -19.12 17.12
C ALA A 104 20.82 -19.63 15.86
N PHE A 105 21.41 -19.45 14.67
CA PHE A 105 20.86 -19.96 13.42
C PHE A 105 20.89 -21.49 13.34
N ILE A 106 22.01 -22.10 13.74
CA ILE A 106 22.15 -23.55 13.83
C ILE A 106 21.16 -24.11 14.85
N GLU A 107 21.13 -23.54 16.07
CA GLU A 107 20.22 -23.97 17.13
C GLU A 107 18.75 -23.91 16.69
N ARG A 108 18.36 -22.85 15.98
CA ARG A 108 17.00 -22.68 15.48
C ARG A 108 16.56 -23.80 14.52
N ILE A 109 17.48 -24.32 13.70
CA ILE A 109 17.25 -25.43 12.76
C ILE A 109 17.30 -26.78 13.48
N THR A 110 18.14 -26.92 14.51
CA THR A 110 18.27 -28.15 15.30
C THR A 110 17.12 -28.37 16.28
N SER A 111 16.47 -27.30 16.77
CA SER A 111 15.47 -27.39 17.84
C SER A 111 14.22 -28.23 17.49
N PRO A 112 13.60 -28.12 16.30
CA PRO A 112 12.42 -28.91 15.98
C PRO A 112 12.84 -30.36 15.70
N GLU A 113 12.53 -31.27 16.62
CA GLU A 113 12.91 -32.69 16.49
C GLU A 113 12.17 -33.37 15.34
N SER A 114 10.95 -32.91 15.05
CA SER A 114 10.05 -33.45 14.03
C SER A 114 10.61 -33.40 12.61
N ILE A 115 11.54 -32.50 12.32
CA ILE A 115 12.12 -32.31 10.97
C ILE A 115 13.52 -32.91 10.83
N GLN A 116 14.12 -33.44 11.89
CA GLN A 116 15.53 -33.86 11.88
C GLN A 116 15.80 -35.12 11.02
N GLN A 117 14.76 -35.88 10.68
CA GLN A 117 14.88 -37.07 9.83
C GLN A 117 14.92 -36.72 8.34
N ASP A 118 14.51 -35.51 7.95
CA ASP A 118 14.59 -35.03 6.58
C ASP A 118 16.06 -34.97 6.14
N ASP A 119 16.35 -35.55 5.00
CA ASP A 119 17.68 -35.58 4.37
C ASP A 119 18.18 -34.18 3.99
N GLY A 120 17.29 -33.29 3.55
CA GLY A 120 17.60 -31.90 3.29
C GLY A 120 18.01 -31.13 4.55
N VAL A 121 17.29 -31.32 5.66
CA VAL A 121 17.65 -30.74 6.96
C VAL A 121 19.01 -31.27 7.44
N ARG A 122 19.27 -32.57 7.30
CA ARG A 122 20.56 -33.18 7.65
C ARG A 122 21.71 -32.62 6.79
N ALA A 123 21.51 -32.42 5.49
CA ALA A 123 22.49 -31.80 4.61
C ALA A 123 22.78 -30.34 5.00
N VAL A 124 21.74 -29.57 5.35
CA VAL A 124 21.90 -28.18 5.85
C VAL A 124 22.69 -28.15 7.16
N LEU A 125 22.37 -29.01 8.12
CA LEU A 125 23.11 -29.09 9.38
C LEU A 125 24.55 -29.58 9.18
N ALA A 126 24.80 -30.52 8.27
CA ALA A 126 26.15 -30.96 7.93
C ALA A 126 26.97 -29.81 7.33
N PHE A 127 26.39 -29.05 6.40
CA PHE A 127 27.01 -27.85 5.84
C PHE A 127 27.34 -26.81 6.93
N LEU A 128 26.36 -26.50 7.79
CA LEU A 128 26.47 -25.45 8.80
C LEU A 128 27.48 -25.78 9.91
N ASN A 129 27.58 -27.06 10.29
CA ASN A 129 28.49 -27.53 11.34
C ASN A 129 29.91 -27.81 10.83
N ASN A 130 30.12 -27.90 9.51
CA ASN A 130 31.44 -28.10 8.93
C ASN A 130 32.22 -26.76 8.85
N PRO A 131 33.35 -26.61 9.57
CA PRO A 131 34.16 -25.40 9.52
C PRO A 131 34.77 -25.12 8.13
N GLU A 132 35.00 -26.16 7.33
CA GLU A 132 35.59 -26.04 6.00
C GLU A 132 34.60 -25.50 4.95
N SER A 133 33.29 -25.55 5.22
CA SER A 133 32.24 -25.04 4.32
C SER A 133 32.47 -23.58 3.93
N VAL A 134 32.81 -22.72 4.90
CA VAL A 134 33.04 -21.29 4.65
C VAL A 134 34.32 -21.07 3.84
N LYS A 135 35.40 -21.77 4.18
CA LYS A 135 36.66 -21.73 3.42
C LYS A 135 36.46 -22.20 1.99
N SER A 136 35.60 -23.20 1.76
CA SER A 136 35.27 -23.68 0.42
C SER A 136 34.56 -22.61 -0.42
N ILE A 137 33.75 -21.74 0.19
CA ILE A 137 33.10 -20.62 -0.51
C ILE A 137 34.16 -19.60 -0.95
N GLU A 138 35.06 -19.23 -0.04
CA GLU A 138 36.14 -18.29 -0.35
C GLU A 138 37.07 -18.80 -1.46
N ALA A 139 37.44 -20.08 -1.39
CA ALA A 139 38.36 -20.72 -2.34
C ALA A 139 37.72 -21.00 -3.70
N ASN A 140 36.49 -21.54 -3.74
CA ASN A 140 35.88 -22.03 -4.98
C ASN A 140 34.92 -21.02 -5.62
N PHE A 141 34.43 -20.04 -4.85
CA PHE A 141 33.43 -19.05 -5.30
C PHE A 141 33.89 -17.61 -4.98
N THR A 142 35.18 -17.32 -5.17
CA THR A 142 35.82 -16.07 -4.73
C THR A 142 35.09 -14.79 -5.13
N GLU A 143 34.59 -14.69 -6.36
CA GLU A 143 33.85 -13.50 -6.82
C GLU A 143 32.47 -13.38 -6.14
N CYS A 144 31.79 -14.50 -5.92
CA CYS A 144 30.55 -14.52 -5.16
C CYS A 144 30.81 -14.16 -3.70
N TYR A 145 31.84 -14.76 -3.09
CA TYR A 145 32.26 -14.50 -1.72
C TYR A 145 32.48 -13.00 -1.46
N LYS A 146 33.23 -12.30 -2.33
CA LYS A 146 33.41 -10.84 -2.25
C LYS A 146 32.08 -10.08 -2.24
N LYS A 147 31.14 -10.46 -3.11
CA LYS A 147 29.80 -9.86 -3.17
C LYS A 147 28.99 -10.15 -1.90
N LEU A 148 29.07 -11.35 -1.34
CA LEU A 148 28.39 -11.70 -0.09
C LEU A 148 28.87 -10.82 1.07
N LEU A 149 30.19 -10.57 1.15
CA LEU A 149 30.78 -9.67 2.14
C LEU A 149 30.32 -8.21 1.96
N GLU A 150 30.20 -7.75 0.71
CA GLU A 150 29.80 -6.37 0.41
C GLU A 150 28.34 -6.08 0.79
N ILE A 151 27.41 -6.98 0.45
CA ILE A 151 25.98 -6.67 0.51
C ILE A 151 25.23 -7.37 1.65
N ASN A 152 25.86 -8.32 2.38
CA ASN A 152 25.24 -9.12 3.44
C ASN A 152 23.84 -9.67 3.07
N PRO A 153 23.72 -10.41 1.96
CA PRO A 153 22.42 -10.75 1.41
C PRO A 153 21.67 -11.75 2.29
N VAL A 154 20.36 -11.83 2.13
CA VAL A 154 19.55 -12.93 2.65
C VAL A 154 19.81 -14.19 1.81
N MET A 155 19.95 -15.32 2.48
CA MET A 155 20.28 -16.61 1.89
C MET A 155 19.37 -17.72 2.41
N SER A 156 19.19 -18.77 1.62
CA SER A 156 18.52 -20.02 2.03
C SER A 156 19.17 -21.23 1.34
N PHE A 157 18.61 -22.42 1.54
CA PHE A 157 19.20 -23.69 1.13
C PHE A 157 18.29 -24.49 0.20
N ARG A 158 18.91 -25.27 -0.68
CA ARG A 158 18.25 -26.18 -1.60
C ARG A 158 19.10 -27.43 -1.82
N MET A 159 18.48 -28.57 -2.07
CA MET A 159 19.20 -29.79 -2.46
C MET A 159 19.54 -29.78 -3.95
N ALA A 160 20.69 -30.35 -4.31
CA ALA A 160 21.15 -30.45 -5.68
C ALA A 160 20.15 -31.21 -6.55
N GLY A 161 19.74 -30.59 -7.66
CA GLY A 161 18.73 -31.17 -8.57
C GLY A 161 17.28 -30.93 -8.17
N GLU A 162 17.02 -30.25 -7.06
CA GLU A 162 15.66 -29.85 -6.66
C GLU A 162 15.33 -28.41 -7.08
N VAL A 163 14.03 -28.11 -7.17
CA VAL A 163 13.53 -26.77 -7.50
C VAL A 163 13.24 -25.96 -6.25
N ASN A 164 12.60 -26.59 -5.25
CA ASN A 164 12.11 -25.95 -4.04
C ASN A 164 13.22 -25.84 -2.98
N LEU A 165 13.10 -24.85 -2.08
CA LEU A 165 14.00 -24.74 -0.94
C LEU A 165 13.80 -25.88 0.06
N VAL A 166 14.81 -26.18 0.88
CA VAL A 166 14.71 -27.21 1.94
C VAL A 166 13.53 -26.93 2.88
N CYS A 167 13.26 -25.66 3.20
CA CYS A 167 12.14 -25.28 4.06
C CYS A 167 10.75 -25.44 3.42
N GLN A 168 10.68 -25.75 2.12
CA GLN A 168 9.45 -26.01 1.38
C GLN A 168 9.21 -27.51 1.15
N ARG A 169 10.10 -28.39 1.66
CA ARG A 169 9.91 -29.83 1.60
C ARG A 169 8.70 -30.24 2.45
N THR A 170 7.92 -31.19 1.97
CA THR A 170 6.66 -31.60 2.59
C THR A 170 6.83 -32.06 4.03
N ASP A 171 7.88 -32.83 4.33
CA ASP A 171 8.15 -33.33 5.68
C ASP A 171 8.59 -32.22 6.63
N VAL A 172 9.31 -31.21 6.12
CA VAL A 172 9.69 -30.02 6.89
C VAL A 172 8.48 -29.15 7.18
N ASP A 173 7.64 -28.87 6.19
CA ASP A 173 6.38 -28.13 6.38
C ASP A 173 5.44 -28.85 7.36
N ALA A 174 5.27 -30.16 7.20
CA ALA A 174 4.45 -30.99 8.09
C ALA A 174 5.03 -31.04 9.51
N GLY A 175 6.34 -31.23 9.67
CA GLY A 175 6.98 -31.27 10.99
C GLY A 175 6.92 -29.94 11.73
N LEU A 176 7.01 -28.81 11.01
CA LEU A 176 6.85 -27.47 11.59
C LEU A 176 5.42 -27.14 11.99
N LYS A 177 4.43 -27.72 11.31
CA LYS A 177 3.01 -27.66 11.70
C LYS A 177 2.68 -28.64 12.84
N GLY A 178 3.39 -29.77 12.89
CA GLY A 178 3.17 -30.90 13.79
C GLY A 178 3.78 -30.76 15.19
N ASP A 179 4.67 -29.79 15.43
CA ASP A 179 5.28 -29.52 16.75
C ASP A 179 4.31 -28.81 17.74
N GLY A 180 3.00 -29.00 17.50
CA GLY A 180 1.90 -28.52 18.30
C GLY A 180 1.88 -29.19 19.67
N SER A 181 2.80 -28.77 20.55
CA SER A 181 2.39 -28.56 21.93
C SER A 181 1.09 -27.74 21.84
N VAL A 182 -0.02 -28.34 22.28
CA VAL A 182 -1.29 -27.61 22.39
C VAL A 182 -1.02 -26.57 23.47
N VAL A 183 -0.52 -25.40 23.06
CA VAL A 183 -0.38 -24.27 23.96
C VAL A 183 -1.81 -23.88 24.26
N GLU A 184 -2.23 -24.17 25.49
CA GLU A 184 -3.57 -23.82 25.96
C GLU A 184 -3.80 -22.34 25.65
N PRO A 185 -4.92 -22.01 24.97
CA PRO A 185 -5.22 -20.63 24.64
C PRO A 185 -5.15 -19.73 25.88
N ASP A 186 -4.32 -18.70 25.83
CA ASP A 186 -4.03 -17.82 26.97
C ASP A 186 -4.89 -16.53 26.97
N GLY A 187 -5.81 -16.38 26.02
CA GLY A 187 -6.75 -15.26 26.01
C GLY A 187 -7.81 -15.29 24.91
N PHE A 188 -8.67 -14.26 24.93
CA PHE A 188 -9.73 -14.09 23.95
C PHE A 188 -9.32 -13.11 22.85
N CYS A 189 -9.35 -13.54 21.60
CA CYS A 189 -9.00 -12.70 20.46
C CYS A 189 -10.14 -11.71 20.13
N LEU A 190 -9.89 -10.40 20.27
CA LEU A 190 -10.88 -9.36 19.96
C LEU A 190 -11.22 -9.23 18.47
N VAL A 191 -10.40 -9.80 17.58
CA VAL A 191 -10.63 -9.74 16.14
C VAL A 191 -11.58 -10.86 15.71
N ARG A 192 -11.29 -12.11 16.08
CA ARG A 192 -12.08 -13.28 15.69
C ARG A 192 -13.26 -13.57 16.63
N GLY A 193 -13.20 -13.13 17.88
CA GLY A 193 -14.24 -13.44 18.87
C GLY A 193 -14.15 -14.87 19.42
N GLU A 194 -12.96 -15.47 19.39
CA GLU A 194 -12.68 -16.84 19.83
C GLU A 194 -11.45 -16.86 20.75
N VAL A 195 -11.27 -17.95 21.49
CA VAL A 195 -10.10 -18.14 22.37
C VAL A 195 -8.89 -18.54 21.51
N ASP A 196 -7.76 -17.88 21.69
CA ASP A 196 -6.50 -18.13 20.96
C ASP A 196 -5.31 -17.77 21.86
N ASN A 197 -4.10 -18.09 21.40
CA ASN A 197 -2.87 -17.58 21.99
C ASN A 197 -2.67 -16.12 21.58
N ILE A 198 -2.55 -15.20 22.54
CA ILE A 198 -2.44 -13.77 22.29
C ILE A 198 -1.05 -13.44 21.76
N GLU A 199 -1.01 -12.79 20.60
CA GLU A 199 0.24 -12.36 20.00
C GLU A 199 0.80 -11.17 20.77
N ARG A 200 2.02 -11.33 21.29
CA ARG A 200 2.68 -10.28 22.07
C ARG A 200 3.20 -9.17 21.17
N LEU A 201 3.80 -9.56 20.03
CA LEU A 201 4.44 -8.66 19.09
C LEU A 201 3.97 -8.96 17.67
N HIS A 202 3.23 -8.03 17.09
CA HIS A 202 2.69 -8.23 15.76
C HIS A 202 3.75 -7.97 14.68
N THR A 203 3.58 -8.61 13.52
CA THR A 203 4.44 -8.43 12.34
C THR A 203 4.42 -6.99 11.86
N SER A 204 5.60 -6.46 11.53
CA SER A 204 5.73 -5.12 10.96
C SER A 204 5.10 -5.05 9.57
N ILE A 205 4.41 -3.96 9.29
CA ILE A 205 3.81 -3.68 7.98
C ILE A 205 4.81 -2.89 7.15
N LYS A 206 5.13 -3.42 5.98
CA LYS A 206 6.08 -2.89 5.00
C LYS A 206 5.31 -2.29 3.82
N GLY A 207 5.98 -1.46 3.02
CA GLY A 207 5.40 -0.91 1.79
C GLY A 207 4.51 0.33 1.97
N VAL A 208 4.38 0.86 3.19
CA VAL A 208 3.84 2.21 3.43
C VAL A 208 4.85 3.24 2.94
N TRP A 209 4.46 4.12 2.02
CA TRP A 209 5.31 5.20 1.52
C TRP A 209 5.79 6.10 2.66
N GLY A 210 7.08 6.42 2.66
CA GLY A 210 7.72 7.24 3.70
C GLY A 210 7.99 6.51 5.03
N ALA A 211 7.55 5.25 5.20
CA ALA A 211 7.93 4.45 6.35
C ALA A 211 9.32 3.84 6.19
N GLN A 212 9.88 3.32 7.28
CA GLN A 212 11.16 2.59 7.25
C GLN A 212 11.07 1.33 6.37
N SER A 213 12.17 0.97 5.70
CA SER A 213 12.24 -0.24 4.86
C SER A 213 12.03 -1.54 5.65
N SER A 214 12.37 -1.54 6.94
CA SER A 214 12.07 -2.62 7.89
C SER A 214 10.58 -2.74 8.24
N GLY A 215 9.75 -1.79 7.80
CA GLY A 215 8.34 -1.67 8.15
C GLY A 215 8.10 -0.93 9.47
N ALA A 216 6.83 -0.67 9.74
CA ALA A 216 6.34 0.00 10.94
C ALA A 216 5.15 -0.76 11.55
N ASN A 217 4.85 -0.53 12.83
CA ASN A 217 3.78 -1.25 13.50
C ASN A 217 2.43 -0.50 13.38
N ILE A 218 1.38 -1.22 13.01
CA ILE A 218 -0.01 -0.71 13.07
C ILE A 218 -0.65 -0.96 14.45
N VAL A 219 -0.28 -2.07 15.10
CA VAL A 219 -0.65 -2.38 16.49
C VAL A 219 0.64 -2.63 17.26
N SER A 220 0.91 -1.82 18.29
CA SER A 220 2.08 -2.00 19.16
C SER A 220 1.95 -1.24 20.48
N PHE A 221 2.42 -1.85 21.55
CA PHE A 221 2.53 -1.27 22.88
C PHE A 221 3.97 -1.50 23.37
N ASN A 222 4.79 -0.46 23.33
CA ASN A 222 6.25 -0.59 23.52
C ASN A 222 6.82 0.25 24.68
N LEU A 223 6.00 0.95 25.45
CA LEU A 223 6.38 1.73 26.63
C LEU A 223 5.40 1.45 27.75
N ASP A 224 5.87 1.56 29.00
CA ASP A 224 5.06 1.29 30.20
C ASP A 224 3.85 2.21 30.31
N ALA A 225 3.96 3.43 29.78
CA ALA A 225 2.85 4.39 29.70
C ALA A 225 1.66 3.89 28.87
N PHE A 226 1.81 2.83 28.07
CA PHE A 226 0.72 2.23 27.32
C PHE A 226 0.09 1.02 28.02
N ASN A 227 0.62 0.61 29.18
CA ASN A 227 0.05 -0.46 29.98
C ASN A 227 -1.24 0.01 30.66
N SER A 228 -2.29 -0.81 30.62
CA SER A 228 -3.59 -0.47 31.18
C SER A 228 -4.20 -1.68 31.88
N PHE A 229 -4.94 -1.49 32.97
CA PHE A 229 -5.60 -2.56 33.72
C PHE A 229 -4.67 -3.74 34.10
N GLY A 230 -3.41 -3.46 34.45
CA GLY A 230 -2.41 -4.49 34.78
C GLY A 230 -1.90 -5.31 33.59
N LYS A 231 -2.29 -4.95 32.36
CA LYS A 231 -1.89 -5.61 31.12
C LYS A 231 -0.69 -4.92 30.50
N ALA A 232 0.16 -5.71 29.84
CA ALA A 232 1.38 -5.24 29.21
C ALA A 232 1.49 -5.72 27.76
N GLN A 233 2.09 -4.88 26.91
CA GLN A 233 2.32 -5.21 25.49
C GLN A 233 1.03 -5.63 24.75
N GLY A 234 1.06 -6.68 23.93
CA GLY A 234 -0.08 -7.17 23.16
C GLY A 234 -1.31 -7.54 23.99
N THR A 235 -1.15 -7.83 25.29
CA THR A 235 -2.30 -8.13 26.17
C THR A 235 -3.22 -6.92 26.39
N ASN A 236 -2.75 -5.68 26.14
CA ASN A 236 -3.58 -4.47 26.21
C ASN A 236 -4.68 -4.42 25.14
N ALA A 237 -4.45 -5.03 23.97
CA ALA A 237 -5.44 -5.20 22.92
C ALA A 237 -5.30 -6.62 22.35
N PRO A 238 -5.87 -7.63 23.05
CA PRO A 238 -5.56 -9.02 22.77
C PRO A 238 -6.03 -9.41 21.36
N VAL A 239 -5.06 -9.76 20.52
CA VAL A 239 -5.26 -10.32 19.18
C VAL A 239 -4.56 -11.67 19.15
N GLY A 240 -5.27 -12.71 18.75
CA GLY A 240 -4.73 -14.06 18.64
C GLY A 240 -3.67 -14.17 17.54
N LYS A 241 -2.74 -15.11 17.67
CA LYS A 241 -1.65 -15.37 16.71
C LYS A 241 -2.18 -15.55 15.29
N GLN A 242 -3.28 -16.29 15.12
CA GLN A 242 -3.85 -16.53 13.79
C GLN A 242 -4.38 -15.24 13.16
N ALA A 243 -5.10 -14.43 13.93
CA ALA A 243 -5.62 -13.15 13.46
C ALA A 243 -4.49 -12.16 13.17
N ALA A 244 -3.47 -12.11 14.03
CA ALA A 244 -2.30 -11.24 13.85
C ALA A 244 -1.52 -11.60 12.59
N PHE A 245 -1.34 -12.89 12.33
CA PHE A 245 -0.77 -13.41 11.10
C PHE A 245 -1.61 -12.99 9.88
N ALA A 246 -2.90 -13.32 9.89
CA ALA A 246 -3.80 -13.11 8.75
C ALA A 246 -3.86 -11.64 8.32
N TYR A 247 -4.14 -10.72 9.26
CA TYR A 247 -4.28 -9.31 8.90
C TYR A 247 -2.96 -8.71 8.42
N SER A 248 -1.82 -9.12 9.00
CA SER A 248 -0.52 -8.57 8.65
C SER A 248 -0.02 -9.08 7.29
N THR A 249 -0.30 -10.35 6.98
CA THR A 249 -0.06 -10.94 5.66
C THR A 249 -0.92 -10.28 4.59
N ALA A 250 -2.22 -10.12 4.84
CA ALA A 250 -3.13 -9.40 3.94
C ALA A 250 -2.67 -7.97 3.66
N LEU A 251 -2.35 -7.21 4.71
CA LEU A 251 -1.97 -5.81 4.55
C LEU A 251 -0.61 -5.64 3.86
N ASN A 252 0.38 -6.50 4.15
CA ASN A 252 1.66 -6.51 3.44
C ASN A 252 1.50 -6.88 1.96
N HIS A 253 0.57 -7.78 1.64
CA HIS A 253 0.25 -8.12 0.26
C HIS A 253 -0.38 -6.91 -0.47
N LEU A 254 -1.40 -6.30 0.12
CA LEU A 254 -2.04 -5.10 -0.45
C LEU A 254 -1.06 -3.93 -0.62
N LEU A 255 -0.10 -3.78 0.30
CA LEU A 255 0.97 -2.78 0.24
C LEU A 255 2.18 -3.21 -0.60
N GLY A 256 2.12 -4.37 -1.26
CA GLY A 256 3.18 -4.87 -2.12
C GLY A 256 3.53 -3.88 -3.23
N ARG A 257 4.78 -3.91 -3.71
CA ARG A 257 5.25 -3.01 -4.77
C ARG A 257 4.38 -3.09 -6.03
N ASP A 258 4.03 -4.31 -6.40
CA ASP A 258 3.31 -4.64 -7.64
C ASP A 258 1.80 -4.82 -7.40
N SER A 259 1.32 -4.44 -6.21
CA SER A 259 -0.11 -4.49 -5.88
C SER A 259 -0.88 -3.50 -6.74
N ARG A 260 -1.91 -4.01 -7.43
CA ARG A 260 -2.91 -3.17 -8.13
C ARG A 260 -3.94 -2.57 -7.18
N GLN A 261 -3.96 -3.01 -5.93
CA GLN A 261 -4.89 -2.59 -4.88
C GLN A 261 -4.31 -1.49 -3.98
N ARG A 262 -3.42 -0.67 -4.55
CA ARG A 262 -2.72 0.42 -3.83
C ARG A 262 -2.56 1.66 -4.70
N ILE A 263 -2.88 2.82 -4.13
CA ILE A 263 -2.64 4.15 -4.71
C ILE A 263 -2.10 5.11 -3.66
N GLN A 264 -1.44 6.18 -4.11
CA GLN A 264 -1.05 7.28 -3.24
C GLN A 264 -2.12 8.38 -3.29
N VAL A 265 -2.63 8.76 -2.12
CA VAL A 265 -3.59 9.87 -1.96
C VAL A 265 -2.97 10.89 -1.01
N GLY A 266 -2.35 11.93 -1.57
CA GLY A 266 -1.54 12.87 -0.79
C GLY A 266 -0.35 12.18 -0.12
N ASP A 267 -0.25 12.29 1.22
CA ASP A 267 0.76 11.62 2.03
C ASP A 267 0.39 10.17 2.42
N ALA A 268 -0.84 9.73 2.11
CA ALA A 268 -1.35 8.44 2.54
C ALA A 268 -1.14 7.35 1.48
N SER A 269 -0.57 6.22 1.91
CA SER A 269 -0.62 4.95 1.19
C SER A 269 -2.02 4.37 1.35
N THR A 270 -2.79 4.36 0.27
CA THR A 270 -4.19 3.93 0.30
C THR A 270 -4.33 2.56 -0.35
N VAL A 271 -4.85 1.60 0.42
CA VAL A 271 -5.18 0.26 -0.07
C VAL A 271 -6.67 0.04 -0.06
N PHE A 272 -7.14 -0.86 -0.91
CA PHE A 272 -8.57 -1.13 -1.08
C PHE A 272 -8.84 -2.58 -1.47
N TRP A 273 -9.91 -3.14 -0.94
CA TRP A 273 -10.30 -4.53 -1.17
C TRP A 273 -11.79 -4.72 -0.90
N SER A 274 -12.35 -5.82 -1.38
CA SER A 274 -13.71 -6.25 -1.10
C SER A 274 -13.76 -7.52 -0.26
N ARG A 275 -14.92 -7.77 0.35
CA ARG A 275 -15.22 -9.03 1.04
C ARG A 275 -15.24 -10.17 0.04
N ASP A 276 -15.95 -10.04 -1.07
CA ASP A 276 -16.02 -11.01 -2.18
C ASP A 276 -15.42 -10.41 -3.45
N VAL A 277 -14.76 -11.21 -4.30
CA VAL A 277 -14.01 -10.70 -5.46
C VAL A 277 -14.90 -9.84 -6.35
N CYS A 278 -14.45 -8.64 -6.70
CA CYS A 278 -15.18 -7.75 -7.61
C CYS A 278 -14.23 -6.93 -8.49
N ALA A 279 -14.73 -6.48 -9.64
CA ALA A 279 -13.93 -5.71 -10.61
C ALA A 279 -13.43 -4.36 -10.05
N LEU A 280 -14.14 -3.79 -9.07
CA LEU A 280 -13.74 -2.52 -8.46
C LEU A 280 -12.39 -2.61 -7.74
N GLU A 281 -11.96 -3.81 -7.30
CA GLU A 281 -10.63 -4.03 -6.72
C GLU A 281 -9.49 -3.72 -7.70
N THR A 282 -9.72 -3.81 -9.01
CA THR A 282 -8.71 -3.48 -10.03
C THR A 282 -8.93 -2.11 -10.64
N ASP A 283 -10.18 -1.67 -10.77
CA ASP A 283 -10.52 -0.44 -11.48
C ASP A 283 -10.16 0.83 -10.70
N LEU A 284 -10.18 0.78 -9.37
CA LEU A 284 -9.98 1.96 -8.52
C LEU A 284 -8.58 2.57 -8.67
N LEU A 285 -7.57 1.76 -9.00
CA LEU A 285 -6.24 2.24 -9.38
C LEU A 285 -6.30 3.15 -10.62
N ALA A 286 -7.00 2.73 -11.67
CA ALA A 286 -7.14 3.51 -12.90
C ALA A 286 -8.06 4.73 -12.72
N LEU A 287 -9.08 4.62 -11.88
CA LEU A 287 -10.02 5.72 -11.58
C LEU A 287 -9.35 6.86 -10.80
N PHE A 288 -8.55 6.55 -9.77
CA PHE A 288 -7.97 7.57 -8.89
C PHE A 288 -6.49 7.87 -9.14
N GLY A 289 -5.76 6.94 -9.77
CA GLY A 289 -4.35 7.09 -10.13
C GLY A 289 -4.13 7.94 -11.39
N GLU A 290 -2.87 8.30 -11.63
CA GLU A 290 -2.45 8.84 -12.92
C GLU A 290 -2.29 7.71 -13.94
N SER A 291 -2.83 7.91 -15.15
CA SER A 291 -2.61 6.97 -16.25
C SER A 291 -1.11 6.91 -16.60
N PRO A 292 -0.55 5.69 -16.82
CA PRO A 292 0.83 5.52 -17.27
C PRO A 292 1.12 6.30 -18.55
N LYS A 293 2.39 6.63 -18.78
CA LYS A 293 2.80 7.30 -20.04
C LYS A 293 2.52 6.43 -21.27
N ASP A 294 2.65 5.11 -21.11
CA ASP A 294 2.50 4.14 -22.20
C ASP A 294 1.03 3.77 -22.44
N ASP A 295 0.12 4.13 -21.53
CA ASP A 295 -1.33 3.95 -21.66
C ASP A 295 -2.07 5.18 -21.12
N PRO A 296 -2.10 6.29 -21.89
CA PRO A 296 -2.64 7.57 -21.45
C PRO A 296 -4.17 7.59 -21.33
N ASP A 297 -4.87 6.62 -21.92
CA ASP A 297 -6.34 6.56 -21.98
C ASP A 297 -6.96 5.65 -20.91
N GLN A 298 -6.14 4.91 -20.17
CA GLN A 298 -6.56 3.99 -19.11
C GLN A 298 -7.61 4.57 -18.15
N GLY A 299 -7.39 5.80 -17.68
CA GLY A 299 -8.30 6.46 -16.73
C GLY A 299 -9.65 6.77 -17.37
N SER A 300 -9.66 7.22 -18.63
CA SER A 300 -10.88 7.50 -19.38
C SER A 300 -11.70 6.23 -19.64
N GLN A 301 -11.02 5.14 -19.96
CA GLN A 301 -11.64 3.82 -20.15
C GLN A 301 -12.21 3.28 -18.83
N ALA A 302 -11.48 3.45 -17.72
CA ALA A 302 -11.97 3.05 -16.39
C ALA A 302 -13.23 3.83 -16.00
N VAL A 303 -13.29 5.14 -16.29
CA VAL A 303 -14.52 5.94 -16.09
C VAL A 303 -15.65 5.42 -16.97
N ALA A 304 -15.41 5.19 -18.27
CA ALA A 304 -16.45 4.64 -19.14
C ALA A 304 -16.99 3.29 -18.65
N ASN A 305 -16.10 2.41 -18.19
CA ASN A 305 -16.45 1.11 -17.59
C ASN A 305 -17.26 1.28 -16.30
N LEU A 306 -16.87 2.21 -15.42
CA LEU A 306 -17.62 2.53 -14.21
C LEU A 306 -19.08 2.94 -14.54
N TYR A 307 -19.27 3.82 -15.52
CA TYR A 307 -20.62 4.24 -15.94
C TYR A 307 -21.42 3.08 -16.52
N ALA A 308 -20.80 2.26 -17.37
CA ALA A 308 -21.45 1.08 -17.94
C ALA A 308 -21.84 0.07 -16.85
N SER A 309 -20.96 -0.20 -15.90
CA SER A 309 -21.18 -1.15 -14.81
C SER A 309 -22.28 -0.69 -13.85
N VAL A 310 -22.35 0.59 -13.52
CA VAL A 310 -23.45 1.15 -12.71
C VAL A 310 -24.78 1.10 -13.47
N LYS A 311 -24.78 1.46 -14.77
CA LYS A 311 -26.00 1.45 -15.60
C LYS A 311 -26.56 0.03 -15.83
N ASN A 312 -25.67 -0.92 -16.09
CA ASN A 312 -26.05 -2.30 -16.40
C ASN A 312 -26.24 -3.16 -15.14
N GLY A 313 -26.04 -2.59 -13.94
CA GLY A 313 -26.15 -3.32 -12.68
C GLY A 313 -25.09 -4.40 -12.50
N VAL A 314 -23.92 -4.29 -13.13
CA VAL A 314 -22.81 -5.27 -12.98
C VAL A 314 -22.40 -5.36 -11.51
N TYR A 315 -22.32 -4.22 -10.82
CA TYR A 315 -22.06 -4.16 -9.38
C TYR A 315 -23.27 -4.48 -8.49
N ALA A 316 -24.46 -4.63 -9.08
CA ALA A 316 -25.67 -5.09 -8.40
C ALA A 316 -25.88 -6.61 -8.53
N ALA A 317 -25.15 -7.27 -9.45
CA ALA A 317 -25.07 -8.72 -9.55
C ALA A 317 -24.12 -9.34 -8.51
N ASP A 318 -23.13 -8.57 -8.04
CA ASP A 318 -22.45 -8.83 -6.78
C ASP A 318 -23.47 -8.68 -5.65
N SER A 319 -23.53 -9.64 -4.72
CA SER A 319 -24.52 -9.67 -3.65
C SER A 319 -24.69 -8.27 -3.01
N SER A 320 -25.92 -7.86 -2.71
CA SER A 320 -26.22 -6.53 -2.16
C SER A 320 -25.54 -6.22 -0.81
N ASP A 321 -24.78 -7.18 -0.25
CA ASP A 321 -23.97 -7.02 0.96
C ASP A 321 -22.45 -7.19 0.72
N ASN A 322 -21.97 -7.31 -0.52
CA ASN A 322 -20.52 -7.35 -0.78
C ASN A 322 -19.89 -6.03 -0.36
N ARG A 323 -19.14 -6.07 0.75
CA ARG A 323 -18.50 -4.90 1.34
C ARG A 323 -17.21 -4.58 0.62
N PHE A 324 -16.96 -3.29 0.47
CA PHE A 324 -15.73 -2.74 -0.08
C PHE A 324 -15.11 -1.78 0.93
N TYR A 325 -13.80 -1.89 1.08
CA TYR A 325 -13.01 -1.25 2.13
C TYR A 325 -11.92 -0.40 1.50
N VAL A 326 -11.72 0.80 2.02
CA VAL A 326 -10.62 1.69 1.64
C VAL A 326 -9.90 2.17 2.89
N LEU A 327 -8.59 1.96 2.96
CA LEU A 327 -7.75 2.26 4.12
C LEU A 327 -6.56 3.13 3.72
N GLY A 328 -6.52 4.35 4.25
CA GLY A 328 -5.39 5.28 4.09
C GLY A 328 -4.42 5.23 5.27
N LEU A 329 -3.16 4.93 5.00
CA LEU A 329 -2.09 4.77 5.99
C LEU A 329 -0.98 5.79 5.78
N ALA A 330 -0.53 6.44 6.85
CA ALA A 330 0.61 7.35 6.83
C ALA A 330 1.70 6.90 7.81
N PRO A 331 2.98 7.12 7.49
CA PRO A 331 4.07 6.83 8.41
C PRO A 331 4.05 7.80 9.61
N ASN A 332 4.38 7.28 10.79
CA ASN A 332 4.59 8.06 12.00
C ASN A 332 5.75 7.45 12.80
N ALA A 333 6.98 7.81 12.42
CA ALA A 333 8.21 7.19 12.92
C ALA A 333 8.15 5.65 12.82
N ALA A 334 8.17 4.95 13.96
CA ALA A 334 8.10 3.48 14.02
C ALA A 334 6.66 2.91 14.00
N ARG A 335 5.64 3.77 13.85
CA ARG A 335 4.23 3.42 13.84
C ARG A 335 3.53 3.84 12.55
N ILE A 336 2.37 3.26 12.32
CA ILE A 336 1.49 3.62 11.21
C ILE A 336 0.26 4.32 11.77
N SER A 337 -0.03 5.49 11.24
CA SER A 337 -1.25 6.24 11.53
C SER A 337 -2.32 5.90 10.49
N VAL A 338 -3.54 5.59 10.94
CA VAL A 338 -4.71 5.47 10.05
C VAL A 338 -5.23 6.87 9.76
N ARG A 339 -5.07 7.35 8.52
CA ARG A 339 -5.58 8.66 8.07
C ARG A 339 -7.09 8.63 7.87
N PHE A 340 -7.58 7.55 7.25
CA PHE A 340 -8.99 7.31 7.05
C PHE A 340 -9.24 5.83 6.83
N PHE A 341 -10.45 5.40 7.18
CA PHE A 341 -10.99 4.10 6.83
C PHE A 341 -12.43 4.31 6.39
N HIS A 342 -12.80 3.77 5.24
CA HIS A 342 -14.15 3.83 4.70
C HIS A 342 -14.62 2.43 4.35
N GLN A 343 -15.89 2.16 4.64
CA GLN A 343 -16.58 0.91 4.35
C GLN A 343 -17.95 1.24 3.75
N GLY A 344 -18.27 0.60 2.64
CA GLY A 344 -19.58 0.65 1.99
C GLY A 344 -19.81 -0.66 1.22
N THR A 345 -20.93 -0.79 0.53
CA THR A 345 -21.10 -1.85 -0.47
C THR A 345 -20.35 -1.47 -1.76
N VAL A 346 -20.02 -2.47 -2.59
CA VAL A 346 -19.40 -2.23 -3.90
C VAL A 346 -20.24 -1.26 -4.74
N ASN A 347 -21.57 -1.46 -4.76
CA ASN A 347 -22.49 -0.61 -5.52
C ASN A 347 -22.57 0.83 -4.98
N GLU A 348 -22.64 1.01 -3.66
CA GLU A 348 -22.61 2.35 -3.04
C GLU A 348 -21.33 3.09 -3.40
N ILE A 349 -20.16 2.45 -3.24
CA ILE A 349 -18.88 3.09 -3.54
C ILE A 349 -18.76 3.40 -5.04
N ALA A 350 -19.12 2.48 -5.92
CA ALA A 350 -19.11 2.72 -7.36
C ALA A 350 -20.03 3.89 -7.75
N SER A 351 -21.23 3.96 -7.17
CA SER A 351 -22.18 5.05 -7.40
C SER A 351 -21.65 6.40 -6.89
N ASN A 352 -21.00 6.40 -5.73
CA ASN A 352 -20.40 7.62 -5.14
C ASN A 352 -19.20 8.12 -5.96
N ILE A 353 -18.39 7.20 -6.51
CA ILE A 353 -17.30 7.54 -7.43
C ILE A 353 -17.86 8.07 -8.75
N LYS A 354 -18.93 7.46 -9.30
CA LYS A 354 -19.60 7.98 -10.50
C LYS A 354 -20.10 9.41 -10.26
N LEU A 355 -20.77 9.66 -9.13
CA LEU A 355 -21.24 10.99 -8.75
C LEU A 355 -20.09 12.01 -8.68
N HIS A 356 -18.90 11.61 -8.24
CA HIS A 356 -17.72 12.46 -8.26
C HIS A 356 -17.33 12.87 -9.69
N PHE A 357 -17.34 11.95 -10.64
CA PHE A 357 -17.05 12.27 -12.04
C PHE A 357 -18.16 13.10 -12.70
N ASP A 358 -19.43 12.85 -12.38
CA ASP A 358 -20.56 13.70 -12.82
C ASP A 358 -20.38 15.15 -12.32
N ASP A 359 -19.92 15.31 -11.07
CA ASP A 359 -19.70 16.63 -10.47
C ASP A 359 -18.58 17.41 -11.15
N LEU A 360 -17.54 16.72 -11.59
CA LEU A 360 -16.39 17.31 -12.29
C LEU A 360 -16.66 17.65 -13.76
N GLU A 361 -17.73 17.10 -14.36
CA GLU A 361 -17.97 17.27 -15.79
C GLU A 361 -18.18 18.74 -16.15
N ILE A 362 -17.30 19.28 -16.99
CA ILE A 362 -17.37 20.65 -17.49
C ILE A 362 -16.80 20.68 -18.91
N GLU A 363 -17.27 21.62 -19.73
CA GLU A 363 -16.70 21.87 -21.05
C GLU A 363 -15.19 22.17 -20.94
N ARG A 364 -14.41 21.56 -21.83
CA ARG A 364 -12.94 21.60 -21.82
C ARG A 364 -12.41 21.70 -23.24
N ALA A 365 -11.14 22.07 -23.40
CA ALA A 365 -10.52 22.08 -24.72
C ALA A 365 -10.25 20.65 -25.24
N SER A 366 -10.15 20.47 -26.56
CA SER A 366 -9.91 19.16 -27.17
C SER A 366 -8.56 18.53 -26.77
N PHE A 367 -7.59 19.35 -26.38
CA PHE A 367 -6.28 18.90 -25.89
C PHE A 367 -6.27 18.53 -24.40
N ASP A 368 -7.31 18.87 -23.64
CA ASP A 368 -7.41 18.53 -22.23
C ASP A 368 -7.80 17.06 -22.06
N LYS A 369 -7.08 16.37 -21.16
CA LYS A 369 -7.42 14.99 -20.82
C LYS A 369 -8.81 14.94 -20.18
N PRO A 370 -9.73 14.08 -20.65
CA PRO A 370 -11.07 13.98 -20.07
C PRO A 370 -11.04 13.48 -18.62
N HIS A 371 -10.18 12.51 -18.31
CA HIS A 371 -10.00 11.98 -16.97
C HIS A 371 -9.20 12.93 -16.06
N LEU A 372 -9.79 13.27 -14.92
CA LEU A 372 -9.16 14.03 -13.84
C LEU A 372 -8.95 13.13 -12.62
N SER A 373 -7.72 12.63 -12.46
CA SER A 373 -7.32 11.88 -11.27
C SER A 373 -7.41 12.75 -10.01
N ILE A 374 -7.47 12.10 -8.84
CA ILE A 374 -7.37 12.80 -7.54
C ILE A 374 -6.06 13.60 -7.46
N PHE A 375 -4.97 13.04 -7.98
CA PHE A 375 -3.67 13.71 -8.00
C PHE A 375 -3.69 15.00 -8.83
N ARG A 376 -4.28 15.00 -10.04
CA ARG A 376 -4.44 16.19 -10.88
C ARG A 376 -5.29 17.26 -10.23
N LEU A 377 -6.39 16.87 -9.61
CA LEU A 377 -7.27 17.81 -8.89
C LEU A 377 -6.53 18.47 -7.73
N LEU A 378 -5.82 17.69 -6.91
CA LEU A 378 -5.09 18.21 -5.75
C LEU A 378 -3.85 19.04 -6.14
N THR A 379 -3.13 18.65 -7.19
CA THR A 379 -2.01 19.45 -7.70
C THR A 379 -2.47 20.77 -8.31
N SER A 380 -3.67 20.83 -8.91
CA SER A 380 -4.24 22.08 -9.45
C SER A 380 -4.49 23.16 -8.38
N ILE A 381 -4.56 22.77 -7.11
CA ILE A 381 -4.75 23.67 -5.97
C ILE A 381 -3.49 23.83 -5.10
N ALA A 382 -2.41 23.13 -5.45
CA ALA A 382 -1.12 23.21 -4.76
C ALA A 382 -0.28 24.37 -5.31
N ALA A 383 0.55 24.98 -4.45
CA ALA A 383 1.44 26.04 -4.90
C ALA A 383 2.43 25.50 -5.95
N GLN A 384 2.57 26.22 -7.08
CA GLN A 384 3.43 25.84 -8.21
C GLN A 384 3.05 24.48 -8.85
N GLY A 385 1.86 23.94 -8.58
CA GLY A 385 1.47 22.61 -9.05
C GLY A 385 2.28 21.45 -8.44
N LYS A 386 3.06 21.69 -7.38
CA LYS A 386 3.92 20.68 -6.76
C LYS A 386 3.15 19.86 -5.72
N ALA A 387 3.22 18.54 -5.82
CA ALA A 387 2.54 17.61 -4.91
C ALA A 387 2.92 17.83 -3.43
N ASP A 388 4.19 18.17 -3.15
CA ASP A 388 4.68 18.45 -1.79
C ASP A 388 4.00 19.65 -1.12
N ASN A 389 3.35 20.52 -1.91
CA ASN A 389 2.62 21.69 -1.42
C ASN A 389 1.12 21.41 -1.19
N ILE A 390 0.66 20.16 -1.39
CA ILE A 390 -0.71 19.76 -1.05
C ILE A 390 -0.84 19.70 0.49
N PRO A 391 -1.84 20.37 1.09
CA PRO A 391 -2.05 20.28 2.53
C PRO A 391 -2.24 18.81 2.98
N PRO A 392 -1.49 18.31 4.00
CA PRO A 392 -1.47 16.88 4.32
C PRO A 392 -2.84 16.26 4.63
N THR A 393 -3.70 16.94 5.38
CA THR A 393 -5.04 16.41 5.74
C THR A 393 -6.05 16.48 4.60
N LEU A 394 -5.88 17.42 3.67
CA LEU A 394 -6.86 17.71 2.62
C LEU A 394 -7.09 16.52 1.69
N SER A 395 -6.01 15.79 1.37
CA SER A 395 -6.10 14.65 0.44
C SER A 395 -6.96 13.52 0.98
N GLY A 396 -6.79 13.19 2.26
CA GLY A 396 -7.58 12.15 2.93
C GLY A 396 -9.03 12.57 3.12
N ASP A 397 -9.29 13.82 3.49
CA ASP A 397 -10.65 14.33 3.65
C ASP A 397 -11.38 14.43 2.30
N PHE A 398 -10.67 14.79 1.23
CA PHE A 398 -11.21 14.80 -0.13
C PHE A 398 -11.58 13.39 -0.59
N ALA A 399 -10.68 12.42 -0.44
CA ALA A 399 -10.97 11.03 -0.79
C ALA A 399 -12.15 10.46 0.03
N ARG A 400 -12.22 10.77 1.34
CA ARG A 400 -13.36 10.37 2.17
C ARG A 400 -14.67 10.97 1.65
N ALA A 401 -14.68 12.25 1.27
CA ALA A 401 -15.87 12.90 0.72
C ALA A 401 -16.31 12.32 -0.63
N ILE A 402 -15.36 11.89 -1.48
CA ILE A 402 -15.65 11.14 -2.70
C ILE A 402 -16.35 9.83 -2.36
N LEU A 403 -15.71 9.01 -1.51
CA LEU A 403 -16.18 7.66 -1.18
C LEU A 403 -17.53 7.65 -0.44
N ALA A 404 -17.77 8.65 0.41
CA ALA A 404 -19.00 8.76 1.20
C ALA A 404 -20.09 9.62 0.54
N ALA A 405 -19.85 10.18 -0.65
CA ALA A 405 -20.73 11.13 -1.32
C ALA A 405 -21.19 12.31 -0.44
N THR A 406 -20.33 12.78 0.47
CA THR A 406 -20.60 13.94 1.33
C THR A 406 -20.09 15.23 0.71
N PRO A 407 -20.46 16.43 1.22
CA PRO A 407 -19.82 17.67 0.82
C PRO A 407 -18.29 17.58 0.86
N TYR A 408 -17.63 18.16 -0.14
CA TYR A 408 -16.18 18.25 -0.13
C TYR A 408 -15.69 19.18 0.99
N PRO A 409 -14.44 19.02 1.46
CA PRO A 409 -13.89 19.88 2.50
C PRO A 409 -13.89 21.35 2.08
N ALA A 410 -14.36 22.25 2.95
CA ALA A 410 -14.35 23.70 2.68
C ALA A 410 -12.94 24.24 2.40
N THR A 411 -11.91 23.59 2.94
CA THR A 411 -10.50 23.88 2.69
C THR A 411 -10.10 23.64 1.23
N LEU A 412 -10.80 22.78 0.49
CA LEU A 412 -10.59 22.54 -0.93
C LEU A 412 -10.97 23.77 -1.77
N LEU A 413 -12.14 24.35 -1.48
CA LEU A 413 -12.60 25.59 -2.11
C LEU A 413 -11.64 26.74 -1.80
N GLN A 414 -11.27 26.91 -0.53
CA GLN A 414 -10.35 27.96 -0.10
C GLN A 414 -8.99 27.84 -0.79
N ALA A 415 -8.46 26.62 -0.92
CA ALA A 415 -7.20 26.38 -1.61
C ALA A 415 -7.29 26.72 -3.10
N ALA A 416 -8.36 26.30 -3.78
CA ALA A 416 -8.61 26.61 -5.19
C ALA A 416 -8.71 28.12 -5.43
N LEU A 417 -9.53 28.83 -4.65
CA LEU A 417 -9.69 30.29 -4.73
C LEU A 417 -8.37 31.03 -4.47
N ARG A 418 -7.57 30.56 -3.50
CA ARG A 418 -6.26 31.14 -3.22
C ARG A 418 -5.28 30.97 -4.39
N ARG A 419 -5.33 29.85 -5.13
CA ARG A 419 -4.50 29.65 -6.33
C ARG A 419 -4.97 30.50 -7.50
N LEU A 420 -6.28 30.58 -7.75
CA LEU A 420 -6.86 31.51 -8.73
C LEU A 420 -6.35 32.93 -8.54
N ARG A 421 -6.36 33.43 -7.30
CA ARG A 421 -5.87 34.77 -6.96
C ARG A 421 -4.37 34.94 -7.12
N ALA A 422 -3.57 33.89 -6.91
CA ALA A 422 -2.12 33.98 -6.95
C ALA A 422 -1.56 33.82 -8.38
N GLU A 423 -2.23 33.03 -9.22
CA GLU A 423 -1.73 32.63 -10.53
C GLU A 423 -2.48 33.30 -11.69
N HIS A 424 -3.65 33.89 -11.43
CA HIS A 424 -4.50 34.56 -12.42
C HIS A 424 -4.91 33.64 -13.59
N ASP A 425 -4.89 32.33 -13.37
CA ASP A 425 -5.16 31.29 -14.36
C ASP A 425 -6.30 30.37 -13.90
N ILE A 426 -7.22 30.06 -14.82
CA ILE A 426 -8.36 29.16 -14.61
C ILE A 426 -8.18 27.93 -15.50
N ASN A 427 -7.33 27.00 -15.08
CA ASN A 427 -7.18 25.74 -15.82
C ASN A 427 -8.38 24.79 -15.64
N TYR A 428 -8.52 23.86 -16.58
CA TYR A 428 -9.61 22.88 -16.61
C TYR A 428 -9.78 22.09 -15.30
N PRO A 429 -8.73 21.48 -14.69
CA PRO A 429 -8.87 20.76 -13.43
C PRO A 429 -9.44 21.63 -12.29
N ARG A 430 -8.99 22.89 -12.19
CA ARG A 430 -9.44 23.81 -11.15
C ARG A 430 -10.87 24.27 -11.36
N ALA A 431 -11.27 24.55 -12.61
CA ALA A 431 -12.65 24.89 -12.95
C ALA A 431 -13.61 23.73 -12.65
N ALA A 432 -13.25 22.51 -13.07
CA ALA A 432 -14.00 21.28 -12.77
C ALA A 432 -14.15 21.07 -11.26
N LEU A 433 -13.06 21.24 -10.49
CA LEU A 433 -13.08 21.10 -9.04
C LEU A 433 -13.98 22.13 -8.37
N LEU A 434 -13.94 23.39 -8.79
CA LEU A 434 -14.81 24.45 -8.24
C LEU A 434 -16.28 24.17 -8.52
N LYS A 435 -16.62 23.76 -9.76
CA LYS A 435 -17.98 23.31 -10.11
C LYS A 435 -18.42 22.17 -9.20
N ALA A 436 -17.59 21.14 -9.06
CA ALA A 436 -17.90 19.99 -8.23
C ALA A 436 -18.15 20.37 -6.77
N VAL A 437 -17.34 21.27 -6.21
CA VAL A 437 -17.53 21.77 -4.84
C VAL A 437 -18.83 22.55 -4.68
N ILE A 438 -19.12 23.48 -5.60
CA ILE A 438 -20.33 24.30 -5.53
C ILE A 438 -21.57 23.43 -5.68
N ASN A 439 -21.66 22.60 -6.73
CA ASN A 439 -22.83 21.75 -6.97
C ASN A 439 -23.06 20.80 -5.80
N ARG A 440 -22.02 20.12 -5.32
CA ARG A 440 -22.15 19.22 -4.19
C ARG A 440 -22.53 19.96 -2.91
N GLN A 441 -22.06 21.17 -2.68
CA GLN A 441 -22.50 21.97 -1.54
C GLN A 441 -23.99 22.38 -1.66
N THR A 442 -24.43 22.81 -2.84
CA THR A 442 -25.83 23.18 -3.12
C THR A 442 -26.80 22.03 -2.84
N ARG A 443 -26.45 20.79 -3.18
CA ARG A 443 -27.31 19.61 -2.88
C ARG A 443 -27.51 19.34 -1.39
N PHE A 444 -26.61 19.80 -0.53
CA PHE A 444 -26.65 19.57 0.91
C PHE A 444 -27.07 20.80 1.73
N GLN A 445 -27.26 21.95 1.08
CA GLN A 445 -27.73 23.16 1.72
C GLN A 445 -29.15 23.48 1.21
N PRO A 446 -30.09 23.86 2.08
CA PRO A 446 -31.39 24.34 1.64
C PRO A 446 -31.21 25.70 0.96
N SER A 447 -30.96 25.71 -0.35
CA SER A 447 -30.92 26.91 -1.18
C SER A 447 -31.75 26.73 -2.44
N ASN A 448 -32.24 27.84 -2.99
CA ASN A 448 -32.93 27.87 -4.28
C ASN A 448 -31.93 28.00 -5.45
N ASP A 449 -30.63 27.88 -5.18
CA ASP A 449 -29.61 28.01 -6.21
C ASP A 449 -29.64 26.77 -7.10
N LYS A 450 -29.59 27.01 -8.41
CA LYS A 450 -29.45 25.92 -9.38
C LYS A 450 -28.01 25.46 -9.41
N GLU A 451 -27.82 24.15 -9.59
CA GLU A 451 -26.52 23.58 -9.91
C GLU A 451 -25.95 24.18 -11.20
N LEU A 452 -24.64 24.31 -11.25
CA LEU A 452 -23.91 24.71 -12.45
C LEU A 452 -23.95 23.57 -13.47
N THR A 453 -24.31 23.90 -14.71
CA THR A 453 -24.34 22.98 -15.85
C THR A 453 -22.95 22.75 -16.45
N VAL A 454 -22.82 21.74 -17.31
CA VAL A 454 -21.56 21.40 -18.01
C VAL A 454 -21.10 22.54 -18.93
N SER A 455 -22.02 23.13 -19.69
CA SER A 455 -21.78 24.25 -20.59
C SER A 455 -22.46 25.53 -20.09
N LEU A 456 -22.21 26.64 -20.79
CA LEU A 456 -22.78 27.97 -20.49
C LEU A 456 -24.32 27.94 -20.36
N ASP A 457 -24.84 28.33 -19.19
CA ASP A 457 -26.27 28.55 -18.97
C ASP A 457 -26.61 30.04 -19.02
N LEU A 458 -27.25 30.45 -20.10
CA LEU A 458 -27.66 31.85 -20.29
C LEU A 458 -28.77 32.28 -19.31
N THR A 459 -29.51 31.33 -18.75
CA THR A 459 -30.67 31.54 -17.87
C THR A 459 -30.31 31.60 -16.38
N ASN A 460 -29.04 31.37 -16.03
CA ASN A 460 -28.60 31.43 -14.64
C ASN A 460 -28.62 32.89 -14.12
N ASN A 461 -29.37 33.11 -13.06
CA ASN A 461 -29.61 34.43 -12.48
C ASN A 461 -28.68 34.76 -11.30
N ASN A 462 -27.81 33.84 -10.90
CA ASN A 462 -26.86 34.06 -9.82
C ASN A 462 -25.90 35.21 -10.16
N ALA A 463 -25.73 36.15 -9.22
CA ALA A 463 -24.93 37.35 -9.43
C ALA A 463 -23.46 37.01 -9.76
N GLY A 464 -22.85 36.08 -9.02
CA GLY A 464 -21.47 35.63 -9.27
C GLY A 464 -21.30 35.02 -10.66
N TYR A 465 -22.26 34.19 -11.10
CA TYR A 465 -22.23 33.59 -12.44
C TYR A 465 -22.31 34.66 -13.55
N ARG A 466 -23.21 35.63 -13.42
CA ARG A 466 -23.37 36.74 -14.39
C ARG A 466 -22.15 37.65 -14.44
N LEU A 467 -21.56 37.98 -13.28
CA LEU A 467 -20.33 38.77 -13.21
C LEU A 467 -19.14 38.05 -13.85
N GLY A 468 -19.01 36.73 -13.64
CA GLY A 468 -18.01 35.91 -14.31
C GLY A 468 -18.15 35.91 -15.83
N ARG A 469 -19.38 35.78 -16.34
CA ARG A 469 -19.67 35.87 -17.80
C ARG A 469 -19.32 37.23 -18.38
N LEU A 470 -19.67 38.31 -17.68
CA LEU A 470 -19.33 39.67 -18.09
C LEU A 470 -17.81 39.84 -18.16
N PHE A 471 -17.08 39.37 -17.14
CA PHE A 471 -15.62 39.43 -17.09
C PHE A 471 -14.99 38.71 -18.28
N ALA A 472 -15.43 37.48 -18.57
CA ALA A 472 -14.94 36.70 -19.71
C ALA A 472 -15.23 37.39 -21.06
N ALA A 473 -16.40 38.00 -21.22
CA ALA A 473 -16.75 38.74 -22.43
C ALA A 473 -15.87 39.99 -22.61
N LEU A 474 -15.58 40.72 -21.53
CA LEU A 474 -14.70 41.89 -21.54
C LEU A 474 -13.25 41.51 -21.89
N GLU A 475 -12.73 40.42 -21.32
CA GLU A 475 -11.39 39.91 -21.62
C GLU A 475 -11.30 39.52 -23.10
N ARG A 476 -12.29 38.77 -23.59
CA ARG A 476 -12.33 38.34 -24.99
C ARG A 476 -12.44 39.52 -25.97
N ALA A 477 -13.20 40.55 -25.62
CA ALA A 477 -13.29 41.77 -26.41
C ALA A 477 -11.93 42.51 -26.46
N GLN A 478 -11.23 42.58 -25.32
CA GLN A 478 -9.90 43.19 -25.23
C GLN A 478 -8.86 42.44 -26.07
N GLU A 479 -8.80 41.11 -25.96
CA GLU A 479 -7.88 40.27 -26.74
C GLU A 479 -8.06 40.44 -28.25
N ARG A 480 -9.32 40.49 -28.72
CA ARG A 480 -9.64 40.65 -30.14
C ARG A 480 -9.34 42.05 -30.65
N ALA A 481 -9.58 43.08 -29.83
CA ALA A 481 -9.32 44.46 -30.21
C ALA A 481 -7.82 44.77 -30.29
N ASN A 482 -7.00 44.14 -29.44
CA ASN A 482 -5.56 44.39 -29.35
C ASN A 482 -4.75 43.07 -29.32
N PRO A 483 -4.49 42.44 -30.48
CA PRO A 483 -3.65 41.26 -30.55
C PRO A 483 -2.22 41.54 -30.07
N GLY A 484 -1.65 40.66 -29.23
CA GLY A 484 -0.26 40.77 -28.74
C GLY A 484 -0.06 41.63 -27.49
N LEU A 485 -1.12 41.91 -26.72
CA LEU A 485 -1.01 42.59 -25.42
C LEU A 485 -0.12 41.82 -24.44
N ASN A 486 0.75 42.54 -23.72
CA ASN A 486 1.59 41.98 -22.67
C ASN A 486 0.80 41.61 -21.39
N ALA A 487 -0.39 42.20 -21.18
CA ALA A 487 -1.25 41.92 -20.04
C ALA A 487 -2.71 42.28 -20.36
N THR A 488 -3.64 41.43 -19.94
CA THR A 488 -5.09 41.58 -20.08
C THR A 488 -5.74 42.10 -18.78
N ILE A 489 -7.04 42.38 -18.81
CA ILE A 489 -7.83 42.66 -17.60
C ILE A 489 -7.78 41.50 -16.59
N ARG A 490 -7.67 40.25 -17.07
CA ARG A 490 -7.49 39.07 -16.21
C ARG A 490 -6.17 39.17 -15.45
N ASP A 491 -5.08 39.43 -16.17
CA ASP A 491 -3.75 39.46 -15.56
C ASP A 491 -3.60 40.53 -14.48
N ARG A 492 -4.40 41.61 -14.54
CA ARG A 492 -4.32 42.74 -13.59
C ARG A 492 -5.39 42.77 -12.51
N PHE A 493 -6.61 42.33 -12.81
CA PHE A 493 -7.78 42.59 -11.95
C PHE A 493 -8.50 41.32 -11.49
N TYR A 494 -8.10 40.13 -11.92
CA TYR A 494 -8.79 38.88 -11.59
C TYR A 494 -8.84 38.60 -10.08
N GLY A 495 -7.76 38.87 -9.34
CA GLY A 495 -7.76 38.71 -7.87
C GLY A 495 -8.73 39.65 -7.14
N VAL A 496 -8.88 40.88 -7.64
CA VAL A 496 -9.74 41.93 -7.06
C VAL A 496 -11.21 41.68 -7.40
N SER A 497 -11.51 41.24 -8.63
CA SER A 497 -12.89 40.96 -9.07
C SER A 497 -13.52 39.78 -8.32
N ILE A 498 -12.71 38.80 -7.88
CA ILE A 498 -13.17 37.68 -7.04
C ILE A 498 -13.56 38.13 -5.61
N GLN A 499 -13.00 39.22 -5.09
CA GLN A 499 -13.19 39.65 -3.70
C GLN A 499 -14.48 40.48 -3.47
N HIS A 500 -14.90 41.25 -4.48
CA HIS A 500 -16.01 42.21 -4.35
C HIS A 500 -17.32 41.75 -5.01
N ALA A 501 -17.35 40.51 -5.53
CA ALA A 501 -18.53 39.90 -6.15
C ALA A 501 -19.36 39.04 -5.18
N GLY A 502 -19.08 39.11 -3.86
CA GLY A 502 -19.74 38.36 -2.80
C GLY A 502 -20.89 39.13 -2.16
#